data_AF-A0A7C4QAL2-F1
#
_entry.id   AF-A0A7C4QAL2-F1
#
_cell.length_a   1.000
_cell.length_b   1.000
_cell.length_c   1.000
_cell.angle_alpha   90.00
_cell.angle_beta   90.00
_cell.angle_gamma   90.00
#
_symmetry.space_group_name_H-M   'P 1'
#
loop_
_entity.id
_entity.type
_entity.pdbx_description
1 polymer ?
#
loop_
_entity_poly.entity_id
_entity_poly.type
_entity_poly.pdbx_seq_one_letter_code
_entity_poly.pdbx_strand_id
1 'polypeptide(L)'
;MQEKNIYFFGYFILVVWFFISIFVIFTNIEYRIEKQIIPYKIIEKHNDKIQKDWKIWIKEGENGWKNFVNNRLSFFNRLYYKRSVYVSDIIKKPQEAILIIGKGEKNNPITVPKDTYVHQIIKMEATGYDPYPDINQIDWAGKTYLGWKARYGIAAVDPNVIPLRRLIFIENYGFAWTGDTGGAIKGKRIDLCFNTTKEAFAWGRKKVNVYVLGTKPISYYKNKK
;
A
#
# COMPACT_ATOMS: atom_id res chain seq x y z
N MET A 1 -10.65 13.49 -83.37
CA MET A 1 -10.90 13.79 -81.94
C MET A 1 -10.80 12.56 -81.03
N GLN A 2 -11.07 11.34 -81.51
CA GLN A 2 -11.03 10.12 -80.68
C GLN A 2 -9.62 9.72 -80.17
N GLU A 3 -8.57 9.84 -80.98
CA GLU A 3 -7.21 9.44 -80.55
C GLU A 3 -6.65 10.28 -79.38
N LYS A 4 -6.86 11.61 -79.39
CA LYS A 4 -6.41 12.49 -78.30
C LYS A 4 -7.07 12.14 -76.94
N ASN A 5 -8.31 11.64 -76.96
CA ASN A 5 -9.00 11.18 -75.75
C ASN A 5 -8.43 9.87 -75.21
N ILE A 6 -7.93 8.97 -76.08
CA ILE A 6 -7.32 7.70 -75.67
C ILE A 6 -5.98 7.95 -74.97
N TYR A 7 -5.13 8.83 -75.50
CA TYR A 7 -3.88 9.20 -74.85
C TYR A 7 -4.11 9.94 -73.52
N PHE A 8 -5.12 10.82 -73.46
CA PHE A 8 -5.49 11.50 -72.23
C PHE A 8 -5.99 10.54 -71.14
N PHE A 9 -6.81 9.55 -71.53
CA PHE A 9 -7.32 8.52 -70.63
C PHE A 9 -6.21 7.56 -70.15
N GLY A 10 -5.31 7.15 -71.05
CA GLY A 10 -4.14 6.35 -70.68
C GLY A 10 -3.17 7.07 -69.74
N TYR A 11 -2.91 8.36 -70.00
CA TYR A 11 -2.12 9.21 -69.10
C TYR A 11 -2.80 9.37 -67.73
N PHE A 12 -4.12 9.57 -67.69
CA PHE A 12 -4.89 9.64 -66.46
C PHE A 12 -4.75 8.36 -65.63
N ILE A 13 -4.86 7.18 -66.26
CA ILE A 13 -4.66 5.89 -65.58
C ILE A 13 -3.25 5.79 -65.00
N LEU A 14 -2.21 6.15 -65.76
CA LEU A 14 -0.82 6.12 -65.29
C LEU A 14 -0.59 7.04 -64.10
N VAL A 15 -1.13 8.25 -64.13
CA VAL A 15 -1.05 9.21 -63.02
C VAL A 15 -1.76 8.66 -61.78
N VAL A 16 -2.98 8.14 -61.92
CA VAL A 16 -3.72 7.52 -60.81
C VAL A 16 -2.93 6.35 -60.23
N TRP A 17 -2.37 5.49 -61.07
CA TRP A 17 -1.58 4.32 -60.65
C TRP A 17 -0.29 4.72 -59.92
N PHE A 18 0.37 5.79 -60.36
CA PHE A 18 1.54 6.36 -59.68
C PHE A 18 1.20 6.86 -58.27
N PHE A 19 0.10 7.62 -58.12
CA PHE A 19 -0.34 8.08 -56.80
C PHE A 19 -0.78 6.93 -55.87
N ILE A 20 -1.44 5.90 -56.39
CA ILE A 20 -1.77 4.69 -55.61
C ILE A 20 -0.50 3.97 -55.16
N SER A 21 0.49 3.83 -56.04
CA SER A 21 1.75 3.16 -55.73
C SER A 21 2.54 3.91 -54.65
N ILE A 22 2.63 5.24 -54.75
CA ILE A 22 3.15 6.11 -53.69
C ILE A 22 2.38 5.87 -52.40
N PHE A 23 1.04 5.88 -52.45
CA PHE A 23 0.21 5.66 -51.27
C PHE A 23 0.58 4.36 -50.57
N VAL A 24 0.63 3.24 -51.30
CA VAL A 24 0.99 1.92 -50.77
C VAL A 24 2.40 1.89 -50.18
N ILE A 25 3.39 2.46 -50.87
CA ILE A 25 4.80 2.48 -50.42
C ILE A 25 4.95 3.23 -49.09
N PHE A 26 4.22 4.33 -48.91
CA PHE A 26 4.33 5.16 -47.71
C PHE A 26 3.34 4.77 -46.62
N THR A 27 2.38 3.87 -46.87
CA THR A 27 1.54 3.29 -45.82
C THR A 27 2.30 2.24 -45.02
N ASN A 28 2.24 2.36 -43.69
CA ASN A 28 2.77 1.37 -42.77
C ASN A 28 1.67 0.92 -41.80
N ILE A 29 1.47 -0.40 -41.70
CA ILE A 29 0.54 -1.07 -40.80
C ILE A 29 1.35 -1.77 -39.71
N GLU A 30 1.19 -1.34 -38.45
CA GLU A 30 1.87 -1.93 -37.30
C GLU A 30 0.87 -2.50 -36.29
N TYR A 31 1.19 -3.67 -35.74
CA TYR A 31 0.52 -4.21 -34.57
C TYR A 31 1.38 -3.98 -33.34
N ARG A 32 0.84 -3.29 -32.33
CA ARG A 32 1.54 -3.03 -31.06
C ARG A 32 0.77 -3.58 -29.88
N ILE A 33 1.49 -4.25 -28.98
CA ILE A 33 0.98 -4.70 -27.70
C ILE A 33 1.14 -3.56 -26.69
N GLU A 34 0.03 -3.08 -26.15
CA GLU A 34 -0.01 -2.06 -25.11
C GLU A 34 -0.58 -2.65 -23.82
N LYS A 35 0.13 -2.44 -22.71
CA LYS A 35 -0.31 -2.86 -21.38
C LYS A 35 -1.35 -1.86 -20.86
N GLN A 36 -2.57 -2.33 -20.61
CA GLN A 36 -3.59 -1.55 -19.93
C GLN A 36 -3.66 -1.93 -18.45
N ILE A 37 -3.54 -0.92 -17.59
CA ILE A 37 -3.62 -1.04 -16.15
C ILE A 37 -5.09 -1.17 -15.74
N ILE A 38 -5.37 -2.12 -14.85
CA ILE A 38 -6.66 -2.28 -14.19
C ILE A 38 -6.47 -1.81 -12.74
N PRO A 39 -7.03 -0.65 -12.35
CA PRO A 39 -6.83 -0.11 -11.01
C PRO A 39 -7.41 -1.05 -9.95
N TYR A 40 -6.73 -1.16 -8.81
CA TYR A 40 -7.29 -1.86 -7.65
C TYR A 40 -8.33 -1.02 -6.92
N LYS A 41 -9.19 -1.69 -6.16
CA LYS A 41 -10.13 -1.06 -5.23
C LYS A 41 -9.52 -0.98 -3.83
N ILE A 42 -9.91 0.06 -3.09
CA ILE A 42 -9.57 0.22 -1.68
C ILE A 42 -10.80 -0.19 -0.87
N ILE A 43 -10.63 -1.17 0.00
CA ILE A 43 -11.63 -1.55 1.01
C ILE A 43 -11.34 -0.74 2.26
N GLU A 44 -12.23 0.19 2.57
CA GLU A 44 -12.17 1.02 3.77
C GLU A 44 -12.91 0.35 4.93
N LYS A 45 -12.26 0.30 6.09
CA LYS A 45 -12.83 -0.13 7.35
C LYS A 45 -12.75 1.02 8.33
N HIS A 46 -13.79 1.25 9.11
CA HIS A 46 -13.81 2.33 10.09
C HIS A 46 -13.54 1.81 11.49
N ASN A 47 -12.90 2.64 12.32
CA ASN A 47 -12.62 2.31 13.71
C ASN A 47 -12.72 3.56 14.61
N ASP A 48 -13.66 3.53 15.55
CA ASP A 48 -13.94 4.66 16.45
C ASP A 48 -12.90 4.80 17.58
N LYS A 49 -12.02 3.81 17.77
CA LYS A 49 -10.90 3.89 18.73
C LYS A 49 -9.67 4.55 18.15
N ILE A 50 -9.62 4.73 16.83
CA ILE A 50 -8.51 5.40 16.14
C ILE A 50 -8.93 6.84 15.90
N GLN A 51 -8.05 7.78 16.24
CA GLN A 51 -8.29 9.20 16.05
C GLN A 51 -8.73 9.53 14.62
N LYS A 52 -9.68 10.46 14.50
CA LYS A 52 -10.27 10.88 13.22
C LYS A 52 -9.19 11.19 12.17
N ASP A 53 -9.46 10.71 10.95
CA ASP A 53 -8.64 10.87 9.74
C ASP A 53 -7.29 10.15 9.74
N TRP A 54 -6.95 9.42 10.81
CA TRP A 54 -5.75 8.59 10.82
C TRP A 54 -6.00 7.27 10.09
N LYS A 55 -4.94 6.80 9.42
CA LYS A 55 -4.98 5.73 8.44
C LYS A 55 -3.97 4.65 8.77
N ILE A 56 -4.44 3.41 8.77
CA ILE A 56 -3.61 2.22 8.86
C ILE A 56 -3.86 1.36 7.62
N TRP A 57 -2.90 1.33 6.70
CA TRP A 57 -2.91 0.46 5.54
C TRP A 57 -2.55 -0.96 5.97
N ILE A 58 -3.55 -1.82 6.12
CA ILE A 58 -3.38 -3.22 6.51
C ILE A 58 -2.77 -4.03 5.37
N LYS A 59 -3.18 -3.73 4.13
CA LYS A 59 -2.69 -4.42 2.94
C LYS A 59 -2.59 -3.44 1.80
N GLU A 60 -1.45 -3.47 1.11
CA GLU A 60 -1.22 -2.69 -0.10
C GLU A 60 -2.01 -3.28 -1.27
N GLY A 61 -2.62 -2.40 -2.05
CA GLY A 61 -3.24 -2.76 -3.32
C GLY A 61 -2.21 -2.90 -4.42
N GLU A 62 -2.51 -3.73 -5.39
CA GLU A 62 -1.68 -3.89 -6.59
C GLU A 62 -2.55 -3.84 -7.83
N ASN A 63 -2.16 -3.00 -8.79
CA ASN A 63 -2.91 -2.89 -10.03
C ASN A 63 -2.82 -4.20 -10.82
N GLY A 64 -3.95 -4.60 -11.36
CA GLY A 64 -4.02 -5.63 -12.38
C GLY A 64 -3.60 -5.07 -13.74
N TRP A 65 -3.52 -5.94 -14.72
CA TRP A 65 -3.33 -5.52 -16.10
C TRP A 65 -3.75 -6.59 -17.10
N LYS A 66 -4.04 -6.13 -18.31
CA LYS A 66 -4.27 -6.94 -19.50
C LYS A 66 -3.57 -6.27 -20.70
N ASN A 67 -3.44 -7.00 -21.80
CA ASN A 67 -2.80 -6.50 -23.00
C ASN A 67 -3.85 -6.15 -24.07
N PHE A 68 -3.59 -5.06 -24.79
CA PHE A 68 -4.32 -4.65 -25.98
C PHE A 68 -3.41 -4.78 -27.18
N VAL A 69 -3.88 -5.40 -28.25
CA VAL A 69 -3.21 -5.34 -29.54
C VAL A 69 -3.89 -4.24 -30.35
N ASN A 70 -3.15 -3.18 -30.63
CA ASN A 70 -3.60 -2.09 -31.44
C ASN A 70 -3.00 -2.19 -32.83
N ASN A 71 -3.85 -2.12 -33.86
CA ASN A 71 -3.43 -1.88 -35.23
C ASN A 71 -3.32 -0.36 -35.43
N ARG A 72 -2.18 0.07 -35.98
CA ARG A 72 -1.90 1.45 -36.37
C ARG A 72 -1.65 1.52 -37.87
N LEU A 73 -2.42 2.35 -38.57
CA LEU A 73 -2.11 2.76 -39.94
C LEU A 73 -1.45 4.13 -39.89
N SER A 74 -0.27 4.22 -40.46
CA SER A 74 0.48 5.46 -40.63
C SER A 74 0.82 5.69 -42.09
N PHE A 75 0.94 6.96 -42.49
CA PHE A 75 1.35 7.37 -43.82
C PHE A 75 2.32 8.54 -43.66
N PHE A 76 3.50 8.48 -44.28
CA PHE A 76 4.61 9.42 -44.02
C PHE A 76 4.89 9.63 -42.52
N ASN A 77 4.94 8.54 -41.74
CA ASN A 77 5.13 8.55 -40.28
C ASN A 77 4.08 9.32 -39.47
N ARG A 78 3.02 9.82 -40.10
CA ARG A 78 1.86 10.39 -39.40
C ARG A 78 0.83 9.29 -39.15
N LEU A 79 0.35 9.19 -37.92
CA LEU A 79 -0.70 8.24 -37.54
C LEU A 79 -2.06 8.72 -38.07
N TYR A 80 -2.74 7.88 -38.85
CA TYR A 80 -4.08 8.17 -39.38
C TYR A 80 -5.17 7.36 -38.71
N TYR A 81 -4.83 6.15 -38.27
CA TYR A 81 -5.79 5.23 -37.69
C TYR A 81 -5.15 4.44 -36.55
N LYS A 82 -5.86 4.30 -35.44
CA LYS A 82 -5.51 3.40 -34.34
C LYS A 82 -6.77 2.71 -33.86
N ARG A 83 -6.80 1.39 -33.90
CA ARG A 83 -7.91 0.58 -33.36
C ARG A 83 -7.39 -0.59 -32.56
N SER A 84 -8.05 -0.88 -31.44
CA SER A 84 -7.83 -2.14 -30.72
C SER A 84 -8.46 -3.28 -31.52
N VAL A 85 -7.61 -4.23 -31.92
CA VAL A 85 -8.02 -5.41 -32.70
C VAL A 85 -8.22 -6.62 -31.78
N TYR A 86 -7.50 -6.65 -30.67
CA TYR A 86 -7.60 -7.72 -29.69
C TYR A 86 -7.39 -7.19 -28.28
N VAL A 87 -8.11 -7.78 -27.33
CA VAL A 87 -7.96 -7.55 -25.90
C VAL A 87 -7.75 -8.90 -25.26
N SER A 88 -6.64 -9.07 -24.54
CA SER A 88 -6.39 -10.31 -23.81
C SER A 88 -7.35 -10.44 -22.63
N ASP A 89 -7.46 -11.65 -22.10
CA ASP A 89 -7.93 -11.87 -20.75
C ASP A 89 -7.08 -11.10 -19.72
N ILE A 90 -7.59 -11.01 -18.50
CA ILE A 90 -6.88 -10.40 -17.39
C ILE A 90 -5.65 -11.24 -17.06
N ILE A 91 -4.46 -10.73 -17.41
CA ILE A 91 -3.18 -11.41 -17.18
C ILE A 91 -2.81 -11.35 -15.70
N LYS A 92 -3.00 -10.19 -15.08
CA LYS A 92 -2.86 -10.03 -13.63
C LYS A 92 -4.14 -9.42 -13.07
N LYS A 93 -4.80 -10.14 -12.17
CA LYS A 93 -5.96 -9.60 -11.46
C LYS A 93 -5.51 -8.50 -10.49
N PRO A 94 -6.26 -7.39 -10.37
CA PRO A 94 -5.98 -6.39 -9.36
C PRO A 94 -6.13 -7.00 -7.96
N GLN A 95 -5.21 -6.67 -7.07
CA GLN A 95 -5.29 -7.03 -5.67
C GLN A 95 -5.77 -5.82 -4.88
N GLU A 96 -6.85 -5.98 -4.12
CA GLU A 96 -7.44 -4.90 -3.33
C GLU A 96 -6.52 -4.45 -2.20
N ALA A 97 -6.57 -3.15 -1.92
CA ALA A 97 -5.95 -2.56 -0.73
C ALA A 97 -6.94 -2.63 0.44
N ILE A 98 -6.43 -2.78 1.66
CA ILE A 98 -7.24 -2.72 2.89
C ILE A 98 -6.74 -1.56 3.72
N LEU A 99 -7.63 -0.62 4.01
CA LEU A 99 -7.36 0.60 4.77
C LEU A 99 -8.29 0.67 5.98
N ILE A 100 -7.72 0.90 7.17
CA ILE A 100 -8.50 1.32 8.34
C ILE A 100 -8.43 2.84 8.46
N ILE A 101 -9.59 3.48 8.60
CA ILE A 101 -9.74 4.92 8.82
C ILE A 101 -10.33 5.15 10.21
N GLY A 102 -9.65 6.00 10.99
CA GLY A 102 -10.12 6.41 12.31
C GLY A 102 -11.32 7.34 12.26
N LYS A 103 -12.25 7.13 13.19
CA LYS A 103 -13.44 7.97 13.43
C LYS A 103 -13.54 8.49 14.86
N GLY A 104 -12.58 8.16 15.71
CA GLY A 104 -12.55 8.56 17.11
C GLY A 104 -12.31 10.05 17.29
N GLU A 105 -13.11 10.68 18.13
CA GLU A 105 -12.98 12.11 18.46
C GLU A 105 -11.88 12.38 19.48
N LYS A 106 -11.49 11.35 20.27
CA LYS A 106 -10.43 11.47 21.26
C LYS A 106 -9.06 11.56 20.59
N ASN A 107 -8.23 12.46 21.11
CA ASN A 107 -6.82 12.53 20.71
C ASN A 107 -6.08 11.25 21.11
N ASN A 108 -5.15 10.83 20.26
CA ASN A 108 -4.28 9.71 20.56
C ASN A 108 -3.33 10.09 21.72
N PRO A 109 -3.15 9.23 22.74
CA PRO A 109 -2.34 9.55 23.93
C PRO A 109 -0.84 9.65 23.65
N ILE A 110 -0.40 9.23 22.45
CA ILE A 110 1.00 9.30 22.01
C ILE A 110 1.11 9.91 20.61
N THR A 111 2.24 10.55 20.33
CA THR A 111 2.56 11.05 19.00
C THR A 111 2.84 9.91 18.05
N VAL A 112 2.08 9.81 16.97
CA VAL A 112 2.33 8.87 15.88
C VAL A 112 1.94 9.51 14.53
N PRO A 113 2.43 8.98 13.40
CA PRO A 113 2.07 9.48 12.08
C PRO A 113 0.59 9.26 11.75
N LYS A 114 -0.03 10.20 11.03
CA LYS A 114 -1.42 10.07 10.56
C LYS A 114 -1.60 8.93 9.56
N ASP A 115 -0.58 8.67 8.74
CA ASP A 115 -0.57 7.60 7.74
C ASP A 115 0.47 6.55 8.11
N THR A 116 0.01 5.31 8.34
CA THR A 116 0.87 4.18 8.71
C THR A 116 0.57 2.96 7.86
N TYR A 117 1.58 2.11 7.69
CA TYR A 117 1.52 0.91 6.85
C TYR A 117 1.93 -0.30 7.67
N VAL A 118 1.12 -1.35 7.63
CA VAL A 118 1.44 -2.61 8.30
C VAL A 118 2.58 -3.30 7.55
N HIS A 119 3.68 -3.55 8.26
CA HIS A 119 4.81 -4.31 7.75
C HIS A 119 4.73 -5.78 8.15
N GLN A 120 4.16 -6.06 9.32
CA GLN A 120 4.04 -7.41 9.85
C GLN A 120 2.84 -7.51 10.79
N ILE A 121 2.17 -8.66 10.79
CA ILE A 121 1.11 -8.97 11.75
C ILE A 121 1.56 -10.18 12.56
N ILE A 122 1.56 -10.04 13.88
CA ILE A 122 2.00 -11.08 14.80
C ILE A 122 0.90 -11.34 15.81
N LYS A 123 0.40 -12.57 15.88
CA LYS A 123 -0.50 -12.99 16.96
C LYS A 123 0.33 -13.24 18.21
N MET A 124 0.09 -12.44 19.25
CA MET A 124 0.87 -12.46 20.50
C MET A 124 -0.04 -12.66 21.70
N GLU A 125 0.52 -13.22 22.76
CA GLU A 125 -0.11 -13.23 24.08
C GLU A 125 0.18 -11.90 24.77
N ALA A 126 -0.87 -11.13 25.02
CA ALA A 126 -0.80 -9.82 25.66
C ALA A 126 -1.21 -9.89 27.13
N THR A 127 -0.39 -9.28 27.98
CA THR A 127 -0.72 -8.94 29.36
C THR A 127 -0.76 -7.42 29.53
N GLY A 128 -1.20 -6.95 30.69
CA GLY A 128 -1.14 -5.54 31.07
C GLY A 128 -0.30 -5.38 32.31
N TYR A 129 0.51 -4.32 32.32
CA TYR A 129 1.23 -3.85 33.50
C TYR A 129 0.93 -2.37 33.72
N ASP A 130 1.20 -1.88 34.91
CA ASP A 130 1.22 -0.46 35.20
C ASP A 130 2.63 -0.08 35.66
N PRO A 131 2.96 1.22 35.71
CA PRO A 131 4.25 1.63 36.26
C PRO A 131 4.45 1.31 37.75
N TYR A 132 3.43 0.75 38.47
CA TYR A 132 3.28 0.65 39.93
C TYR A 132 3.55 2.01 40.63
N PRO A 133 3.11 2.29 41.89
CA PRO A 133 3.41 3.59 42.47
C PRO A 133 4.92 3.86 42.50
N ASP A 134 5.24 5.12 42.22
CA ASP A 134 6.52 5.79 42.39
C ASP A 134 6.88 5.76 43.90
N ILE A 135 7.10 4.56 44.46
CA ILE A 135 7.43 4.39 45.88
C ILE A 135 8.90 4.72 46.03
N ASN A 136 9.13 5.93 46.55
CA ASN A 136 10.31 6.37 47.29
C ASN A 136 11.66 5.94 46.70
N GLN A 137 12.20 6.79 45.80
CA GLN A 137 13.65 6.96 45.58
C GLN A 137 14.37 5.80 44.87
N ILE A 138 13.68 5.00 44.06
CA ILE A 138 14.34 4.05 43.15
C ILE A 138 14.45 4.67 41.76
N ASP A 139 15.67 5.02 41.34
CA ASP A 139 15.92 5.76 40.09
C ASP A 139 15.38 5.10 38.81
N TRP A 140 15.17 3.78 38.83
CA TRP A 140 14.67 3.01 37.68
C TRP A 140 13.16 2.76 37.73
N ALA A 141 12.48 3.01 38.85
CA ALA A 141 11.03 2.84 38.95
C ALA A 141 10.30 3.76 37.95
N GLY A 142 9.28 3.23 37.29
CA GLY A 142 8.53 3.97 36.25
C GLY A 142 9.33 4.30 34.98
N LYS A 143 10.52 3.71 34.78
CA LYS A 143 11.31 3.83 33.53
C LYS A 143 11.33 2.51 32.77
N THR A 144 11.20 2.63 31.46
CA THR A 144 11.30 1.52 30.50
C THR A 144 12.77 1.18 30.23
N TYR A 145 13.02 0.05 29.57
CA TYR A 145 14.36 -0.33 29.08
C TYR A 145 15.06 0.78 28.27
N LEU A 146 14.33 1.55 27.46
CA LEU A 146 14.90 2.69 26.71
C LEU A 146 15.03 3.99 27.53
N GLY A 147 14.72 3.96 28.83
CA GLY A 147 14.75 5.13 29.72
C GLY A 147 13.55 6.07 29.57
N TRP A 148 12.54 5.71 28.77
CA TRP A 148 11.30 6.49 28.67
C TRP A 148 10.46 6.32 29.94
N LYS A 149 9.72 7.37 30.32
CA LYS A 149 8.71 7.27 31.38
C LYS A 149 7.62 6.28 30.97
N ALA A 150 7.45 5.21 31.75
CA ALA A 150 6.40 4.22 31.56
C ALA A 150 5.03 4.89 31.71
N ARG A 151 4.19 4.71 30.69
CA ARG A 151 2.82 5.22 30.61
C ARG A 151 2.08 4.51 29.49
N TYR A 152 0.77 4.74 29.39
CA TYR A 152 -0.03 4.27 28.27
C TYR A 152 0.60 4.62 26.90
N GLY A 153 0.55 3.67 25.97
CA GLY A 153 1.15 3.79 24.65
C GLY A 153 2.63 3.38 24.62
N ILE A 154 3.10 2.68 25.65
CA ILE A 154 4.37 1.98 25.65
C ILE A 154 4.10 0.48 25.86
N ALA A 155 4.83 -0.35 25.14
CA ALA A 155 4.76 -1.80 25.29
C ALA A 155 6.15 -2.40 25.53
N ALA A 156 6.17 -3.44 26.36
CA ALA A 156 7.31 -4.33 26.53
C ALA A 156 7.21 -5.50 25.54
N VAL A 157 8.31 -5.78 24.85
CA VAL A 157 8.38 -6.84 23.82
C VAL A 157 9.68 -7.64 23.94
N ASP A 158 9.73 -8.79 23.28
CA ASP A 158 11.00 -9.46 22.96
C ASP A 158 11.63 -8.78 21.73
N PRO A 159 12.82 -8.15 21.85
CA PRO A 159 13.48 -7.48 20.73
C PRO A 159 13.83 -8.39 19.54
N ASN A 160 13.92 -9.72 19.77
CA ASN A 160 14.14 -10.68 18.68
C ASN A 160 12.89 -10.93 17.83
N VAL A 161 11.70 -10.60 18.36
CA VAL A 161 10.42 -10.76 17.65
C VAL A 161 9.92 -9.43 17.10
N ILE A 162 9.94 -8.37 17.93
CA ILE A 162 9.67 -7.00 17.50
C ILE A 162 10.81 -6.12 18.02
N PRO A 163 11.64 -5.53 17.14
CA PRO A 163 12.70 -4.63 17.57
C PRO A 163 12.17 -3.45 18.38
N LEU A 164 12.99 -2.92 19.28
CA LEU A 164 12.66 -1.70 20.01
C LEU A 164 12.55 -0.48 19.06
N ARG A 165 11.94 0.60 19.54
CA ARG A 165 11.65 1.85 18.79
C ARG A 165 10.75 1.64 17.56
N ARG A 166 9.96 0.58 17.53
CA ARG A 166 8.93 0.35 16.52
C ARG A 166 7.60 0.87 17.00
N LEU A 167 6.85 1.44 16.06
CA LEU A 167 5.46 1.78 16.27
C LEU A 167 4.62 0.53 15.98
N ILE A 168 3.69 0.22 16.88
CA ILE A 168 2.76 -0.90 16.74
C ILE A 168 1.33 -0.43 16.98
N PHE A 169 0.36 -1.12 16.39
CA PHE A 169 -1.05 -1.03 16.73
C PHE A 169 -1.50 -2.38 17.27
N ILE A 170 -2.20 -2.40 18.40
CA ILE A 170 -2.66 -3.61 19.06
C ILE A 170 -4.19 -3.58 19.12
N GLU A 171 -4.83 -4.68 18.73
CA GLU A 171 -6.29 -4.78 18.78
C GLU A 171 -6.81 -4.50 20.19
N ASN A 172 -7.84 -3.65 20.28
CA ASN A 172 -8.49 -3.23 21.52
C ASN A 172 -7.64 -2.43 22.53
N TYR A 173 -6.37 -2.17 22.23
CA TYR A 173 -5.52 -1.26 23.01
C TYR A 173 -5.18 0.02 22.21
N GLY A 174 -4.79 -0.10 20.95
CA GLY A 174 -4.44 1.05 20.11
C GLY A 174 -2.94 1.15 19.85
N PHE A 175 -2.44 2.36 19.63
CA PHE A 175 -1.03 2.57 19.29
C PHE A 175 -0.12 2.44 20.51
N ALA A 176 1.05 1.84 20.29
CA ALA A 176 2.14 1.82 21.27
C ALA A 176 3.51 1.94 20.61
N TRP A 177 4.48 2.49 21.33
CA TRP A 177 5.89 2.34 20.99
C TRP A 177 6.50 1.18 21.77
N THR A 178 7.28 0.36 21.10
CA THR A 178 8.07 -0.71 21.76
C THR A 178 9.28 -0.08 22.43
N GLY A 179 9.12 0.29 23.70
CA GLY A 179 10.13 1.01 24.47
C GLY A 179 10.74 0.20 25.60
N ASP A 180 10.17 -0.96 25.89
CA ASP A 180 10.45 -1.69 27.11
C ASP A 180 10.74 -3.17 26.85
N THR A 181 11.32 -3.85 27.83
CA THR A 181 11.57 -5.29 27.81
C THR A 181 11.34 -5.86 29.21
N GLY A 182 11.09 -7.17 29.31
CA GLY A 182 10.94 -7.83 30.60
C GLY A 182 11.52 -9.23 30.58
N GLY A 183 11.97 -9.72 31.74
CA GLY A 183 12.52 -11.07 31.88
C GLY A 183 11.54 -12.15 31.41
N ALA A 184 10.24 -11.98 31.72
CA ALA A 184 9.16 -12.89 31.32
C ALA A 184 8.57 -12.60 29.92
N ILE A 185 8.95 -11.49 29.28
CA ILE A 185 8.45 -11.08 27.97
C ILE A 185 9.39 -11.60 26.89
N LYS A 186 9.21 -12.89 26.56
CA LYS A 186 10.02 -13.64 25.60
C LYS A 186 9.14 -14.27 24.52
N GLY A 187 9.66 -14.34 23.30
CA GLY A 187 8.95 -14.85 22.14
C GLY A 187 7.73 -14.01 21.77
N LYS A 188 6.61 -14.66 21.46
CA LYS A 188 5.35 -14.00 21.06
C LYS A 188 4.54 -13.51 22.26
N ARG A 189 5.19 -12.85 23.21
CA ARG A 189 4.58 -12.21 24.38
C ARG A 189 4.78 -10.70 24.32
N ILE A 190 3.78 -9.96 24.75
CA ILE A 190 3.79 -8.50 24.81
C ILE A 190 3.15 -8.07 26.12
N ASP A 191 3.72 -7.07 26.77
CA ASP A 191 3.13 -6.44 27.96
C ASP A 191 2.76 -5.00 27.64
N LEU A 192 1.51 -4.63 27.90
CA LEU A 192 0.97 -3.33 27.54
C LEU A 192 0.92 -2.44 28.77
N CYS A 193 1.55 -1.26 28.71
CA CYS A 193 1.55 -0.34 29.82
C CYS A 193 0.18 0.36 29.94
N PHE A 194 -0.39 0.37 31.13
CA PHE A 194 -1.57 1.14 31.47
C PHE A 194 -1.21 2.22 32.48
N ASN A 195 -2.04 3.25 32.61
CA ASN A 195 -1.74 4.32 33.56
C ASN A 195 -2.09 3.91 35.00
N THR A 196 -2.97 2.92 35.18
CA THR A 196 -3.42 2.47 36.49
C THR A 196 -3.47 0.94 36.60
N THR A 197 -3.29 0.46 37.82
CA THR A 197 -3.42 -0.96 38.18
C THR A 197 -4.77 -1.53 37.76
N LYS A 198 -5.84 -0.75 38.00
CA LYS A 198 -7.21 -1.13 37.66
C LYS A 198 -7.39 -1.39 36.17
N GLU A 199 -6.82 -0.54 35.31
CA GLU A 199 -6.86 -0.71 33.86
C GLU A 199 -6.08 -1.94 33.41
N ALA A 200 -4.89 -2.16 33.96
CA ALA A 200 -4.07 -3.35 33.66
C ALA A 200 -4.79 -4.65 34.06
N PHE A 201 -5.41 -4.68 35.24
CA PHE A 201 -6.21 -5.83 35.66
C PHE A 201 -7.45 -6.04 34.78
N ALA A 202 -8.15 -4.96 34.41
CA ALA A 202 -9.31 -5.04 33.52
C ALA A 202 -8.95 -5.54 32.12
N TRP A 203 -7.72 -5.27 31.66
CA TRP A 203 -7.23 -5.81 30.40
C TRP A 203 -7.08 -7.34 30.45
N GLY A 204 -6.50 -7.87 31.52
CA GLY A 204 -6.26 -9.30 31.73
C GLY A 204 -5.23 -9.89 30.76
N ARG A 205 -5.26 -11.21 30.58
CA ARG A 205 -4.34 -11.94 29.68
C ARG A 205 -5.11 -12.52 28.50
N LYS A 206 -4.70 -12.21 27.28
CA LYS A 206 -5.40 -12.65 26.05
C LYS A 206 -4.52 -12.63 24.82
N LYS A 207 -4.92 -13.38 23.79
CA LYS A 207 -4.27 -13.35 22.48
C LYS A 207 -4.83 -12.21 21.65
N VAL A 208 -3.95 -11.39 21.07
CA VAL A 208 -4.31 -10.25 20.22
C VAL A 208 -3.44 -10.24 18.96
N ASN A 209 -3.93 -9.64 17.88
CA ASN A 209 -3.04 -9.31 16.77
C ASN A 209 -2.30 -8.00 17.07
N VAL A 210 -0.99 -8.03 16.83
CA VAL A 210 -0.10 -6.88 16.90
C VAL A 210 0.35 -6.56 15.48
N TYR A 211 0.05 -5.35 15.03
CA TYR A 211 0.40 -4.82 13.73
C TYR A 211 1.65 -3.97 13.87
N VAL A 212 2.78 -4.43 13.33
CA VAL A 212 4.03 -3.66 13.30
C VAL A 212 3.97 -2.67 12.15
N LEU A 213 4.15 -1.39 12.45
CA LEU A 213 3.90 -0.29 11.52
C LEU A 213 5.19 0.32 10.97
N GLY A 214 5.05 0.96 9.82
CA GLY A 214 6.03 1.86 9.23
C GLY A 214 5.38 3.10 8.63
N THR A 215 6.20 4.11 8.31
CA THR A 215 5.77 5.39 7.70
C THR A 215 5.61 5.31 6.18
N LYS A 216 6.13 4.24 5.57
CA LYS A 216 6.06 3.97 4.13
C LYS A 216 5.65 2.52 3.90
N PRO A 217 4.99 2.21 2.78
CA PRO A 217 4.67 0.84 2.40
C PRO A 217 5.93 0.00 2.19
N ILE A 218 5.81 -1.33 2.25
CA ILE A 218 6.92 -2.25 1.95
C ILE A 218 7.37 -2.09 0.50
N SER A 219 6.43 -1.88 -0.43
CA SER A 219 6.74 -1.66 -1.86
C SER A 219 7.68 -0.49 -2.10
N TYR A 220 7.62 0.57 -1.28
CA TYR A 220 8.52 1.71 -1.36
C TYR A 220 9.99 1.31 -1.19
N TYR A 221 10.29 0.42 -0.25
CA TYR A 221 11.66 -0.02 0.01
C TYR A 221 12.17 -1.04 -1.00
N LYS A 222 11.28 -1.83 -1.62
CA LYS A 222 11.64 -2.79 -2.67
C LYS A 222 12.16 -2.08 -3.93
N ASN A 223 11.58 -0.94 -4.30
CA ASN A 223 11.94 -0.20 -5.51
C ASN A 223 13.21 0.66 -5.38
N LYS A 224 13.84 0.70 -4.19
CA LYS A 224 15.10 1.42 -3.95
C LYS A 224 16.35 0.53 -4.01
N LYS A 225 16.16 -0.78 -4.08
CA LYS A 225 17.23 -1.75 -4.29
C LYS A 225 17.38 -2.01 -5.78
#